data_AF-A0A1C4TW74-F1
#
_entry.id   AF-A0A1C4TW74-F1
#
_cell.length_a   1.000
_cell.length_b   1.000
_cell.length_c   1.000
_cell.angle_alpha   90.00
_cell.angle_beta   90.00
_cell.angle_gamma   90.00
#
_symmetry.space_group_name_H-M   'P 1'
#
loop_
_entity.id
_entity.type
_entity.pdbx_description
1 polymer ?
#
loop_
_entity_poly.entity_id
_entity_poly.type
_entity_poly.pdbx_seq_one_letter_code
_entity_poly.pdbx_strand_id
1 'polypeptide(L)'
;MALIPPQQLAQERVVAADAILGGQVDLRAYPHRHLLVRANNTWGRRAFQPLMEAVEHLSNYGWELVTMTSVGDGHHVYAAMRRTA
;
A
#
# COMPACT_ATOMS: atom_id res chain seq x y z
N MET A 1 14.34 -12.39 0.56
CA MET A 1 13.30 -11.35 0.44
C MET A 1 13.20 -10.98 -1.03
N ALA A 2 12.06 -11.21 -1.68
CA ALA A 2 11.89 -10.88 -3.09
C ALA A 2 11.46 -9.41 -3.20
N LEU A 3 12.21 -8.62 -3.97
CA LEU A 3 11.82 -7.26 -4.33
C LEU A 3 10.69 -7.34 -5.35
N ILE A 4 9.65 -6.54 -5.17
CA ILE A 4 8.60 -6.39 -6.18
C ILE A 4 9.19 -5.54 -7.32
N PRO A 5 9.27 -6.07 -8.56
CA PRO A 5 9.79 -5.32 -9.69
C PRO A 5 8.96 -4.06 -9.95
N PRO A 6 9.57 -2.90 -10.24
CA PRO A 6 8.84 -1.67 -10.54
C PRO A 6 7.84 -1.81 -11.69
N GLN A 7 8.13 -2.66 -12.68
CA GLN A 7 7.22 -2.93 -13.80
C GLN A 7 5.97 -3.67 -13.35
N GLN A 8 6.11 -4.66 -12.47
CA GLN A 8 4.97 -5.38 -11.91
C GLN A 8 4.11 -4.43 -11.08
N LEU A 9 4.73 -3.60 -10.25
CA LEU A 9 4.02 -2.62 -9.46
C LEU A 9 3.29 -1.57 -10.33
N ALA A 10 3.92 -1.12 -11.42
CA ALA A 10 3.30 -0.20 -12.38
C ALA A 10 2.05 -0.79 -13.06
N GLN A 11 2.08 -2.09 -13.35
CA GLN A 11 0.95 -2.82 -13.94
C GLN A 11 -0.19 -3.02 -12.95
N GLU A 12 0.09 -3.55 -11.76
CA GLU A 12 -0.93 -3.89 -10.77
C GLU A 12 -1.49 -2.66 -10.05
N ARG A 13 -0.63 -1.66 -9.78
CA ARG A 13 -0.92 -0.45 -9.00
C ARG A 13 -1.49 -0.71 -7.61
N VAL A 14 -1.37 -1.94 -7.13
CA VAL A 14 -1.76 -2.39 -5.80
C VAL A 14 -0.51 -2.97 -5.15
N VAL A 15 -0.27 -2.62 -3.90
CA VAL A 15 0.85 -3.13 -3.12
C VAL A 15 0.38 -3.58 -1.74
N ALA A 16 0.96 -4.65 -1.21
CA ALA A 16 0.66 -5.10 0.13
C ALA A 16 1.30 -4.17 1.18
N ALA A 17 0.58 -3.87 2.25
CA ALA A 17 1.10 -3.09 3.38
C ALA A 17 2.37 -3.74 3.98
N ASP A 18 2.37 -5.07 4.15
CA ASP A 18 3.55 -5.80 4.66
C ASP A 18 4.77 -5.68 3.71
N ALA A 19 4.56 -5.54 2.39
CA ALA A 19 5.66 -5.36 1.44
C ALA A 19 6.29 -3.96 1.51
N ILE A 20 5.47 -2.92 1.79
CA ILE A 20 5.97 -1.58 2.08
C ILE A 20 6.77 -1.58 3.38
N LEU A 21 6.16 -2.07 4.46
CA LEU A 21 6.78 -2.08 5.79
C LEU A 21 8.05 -2.96 5.85
N GLY A 22 8.09 -4.02 5.03
CA GLY A 22 9.26 -4.89 4.87
C GLY A 22 10.33 -4.35 3.91
N GLY A 23 10.17 -3.15 3.34
CA GLY A 23 11.14 -2.53 2.43
C GLY A 23 11.32 -3.28 1.11
N GLN A 24 10.30 -4.02 0.65
CA GLN A 24 10.37 -4.86 -0.54
C GLN A 24 10.00 -4.12 -1.84
N VAL A 25 9.70 -2.83 -1.75
CA VAL A 25 9.07 -2.04 -2.81
C VAL A 25 9.85 -0.75 -2.99
N ASP A 26 10.30 -0.49 -4.22
CA ASP A 26 10.88 0.80 -4.59
C ASP A 26 9.84 1.68 -5.32
N LEU A 27 9.27 2.63 -4.57
CA LEU A 27 8.31 3.60 -5.10
C LEU A 27 8.97 4.79 -5.80
N ARG A 28 10.30 4.92 -5.76
CA ARG A 28 10.99 6.02 -6.47
C ARG A 28 10.92 5.82 -7.98
N ALA A 29 11.03 4.57 -8.42
CA ALA A 29 10.90 4.17 -9.83
C ALA A 29 9.43 4.02 -10.30
N TYR A 30 8.45 4.25 -9.41
CA TYR A 30 7.04 4.10 -9.74
C TYR A 30 6.55 5.27 -10.62
N PRO A 31 6.02 5.01 -11.83
CA PRO A 31 5.73 6.04 -12.81
C PRO A 31 4.37 6.74 -12.61
N HIS A 32 3.50 6.21 -11.74
CA HIS A 32 2.14 6.71 -11.57
C HIS A 32 1.99 7.55 -10.30
N ARG A 33 1.04 8.50 -10.35
CA ARG A 33 0.76 9.39 -9.22
C ARG A 33 -0.13 8.75 -8.14
N HIS A 34 -0.90 7.72 -8.50
CA HIS A 34 -1.82 7.06 -7.58
C HIS A 34 -1.40 5.61 -7.36
N LEU A 35 -1.52 5.16 -6.12
CA LEU A 35 -1.16 3.81 -5.69
C LEU A 35 -2.23 3.30 -4.72
N LEU A 36 -2.63 2.04 -4.86
CA LEU A 36 -3.45 1.37 -3.86
C LEU A 36 -2.56 0.56 -2.93
N VAL A 37 -2.77 0.73 -1.62
CA VAL A 37 -2.17 -0.11 -0.59
C VAL A 37 -3.24 -1.03 -0.06
N ARG A 38 -2.96 -2.33 -0.01
CA ARG A 38 -3.87 -3.38 0.45
C ARG A 38 -3.35 -3.98 1.75
N ALA A 39 -4.24 -4.17 2.71
CA ALA A 39 -4.03 -5.05 3.84
C ALA A 39 -5.15 -6.10 3.88
N ASN A 40 -4.78 -7.30 4.33
CA ASN A 40 -5.71 -8.41 4.49
C ASN A 40 -6.05 -8.60 5.95
N ASN A 41 -7.33 -8.83 6.24
CA ASN A 41 -7.77 -9.34 7.53
C ASN A 41 -7.47 -10.83 7.55
N THR A 42 -6.49 -11.24 8.34
CA THR A 42 -6.24 -12.65 8.63
C THR A 42 -6.77 -12.99 10.00
N TRP A 43 -6.98 -14.28 10.26
CA TRP A 43 -7.53 -14.72 11.54
C TRP A 43 -6.62 -14.27 12.69
N GLY A 44 -7.14 -13.41 13.57
CA GLY A 44 -6.39 -12.80 14.68
C GLY A 44 -5.60 -11.52 14.37
N ARG A 45 -5.52 -11.06 13.10
CA ARG A 45 -4.79 -9.82 12.73
C ARG A 45 -5.72 -8.84 12.02
N ARG A 46 -5.94 -7.67 12.64
CA ARG A 46 -6.77 -6.60 12.06
C ARG A 46 -5.99 -5.90 10.93
N ALA A 47 -6.57 -5.84 9.74
CA ALA A 47 -5.99 -5.25 8.53
C ALA A 47 -5.73 -3.73 8.66
N PHE A 48 -6.51 -3.04 9.47
CA PHE A 48 -6.42 -1.59 9.63
C PHE A 48 -5.08 -1.14 10.22
N GLN A 49 -4.55 -1.84 11.21
CA GLN A 49 -3.29 -1.46 11.84
C GLN A 49 -2.10 -1.45 10.85
N PRO A 50 -1.76 -2.57 10.17
CA PRO A 50 -0.65 -2.57 9.22
C PRO A 50 -0.93 -1.64 8.02
N LEU A 51 -2.20 -1.44 7.64
CA LEU A 51 -2.54 -0.47 6.60
C LEU A 51 -2.20 0.96 7.03
N MET A 52 -2.57 1.36 8.25
CA MET A 52 -2.28 2.70 8.77
C MET A 52 -0.78 2.91 8.98
N GLU A 53 -0.05 1.91 9.48
CA GLU A 53 1.41 1.96 9.59
C GLU A 53 2.07 2.17 8.20
N ALA A 54 1.58 1.48 7.16
CA ALA A 54 2.06 1.69 5.80
C ALA A 54 1.70 3.09 5.26
N VAL A 55 0.50 3.60 5.56
CA VAL A 55 0.07 4.96 5.18
C VAL A 55 0.97 6.01 5.83
N GLU A 56 1.25 5.90 7.13
CA GLU A 56 2.17 6.80 7.85
C GLU A 56 3.58 6.74 7.27
N HIS A 57 4.08 5.53 7.04
CA HIS A 57 5.38 5.33 6.42
C HIS A 57 5.46 6.05 5.06
N LEU A 58 4.49 5.84 4.17
CA LEU A 58 4.44 6.48 2.86
C LEU A 58 4.25 8.00 2.94
N SER A 59 3.54 8.49 3.95
CA SER A 59 3.36 9.93 4.18
C SER A 59 4.68 10.65 4.43
N ASN A 60 5.62 9.99 5.12
CA ASN A 60 6.97 10.50 5.30
C ASN A 60 7.79 10.58 3.99
N TYR A 61 7.34 9.89 2.93
CA TYR A 61 7.96 9.89 1.60
C TYR A 61 7.16 10.65 0.54
N GLY A 62 6.25 11.54 0.94
CA GLY A 62 5.52 12.41 0.02
C GLY A 62 4.33 11.74 -0.67
N TRP A 63 3.70 10.78 0.02
CA TRP A 63 2.38 10.29 -0.36
C TRP A 63 1.31 10.86 0.57
N GLU A 64 0.09 10.95 0.08
CA GLU A 64 -1.06 11.47 0.81
C GLU A 64 -2.21 10.47 0.69
N LEU A 65 -2.88 10.21 1.80
CA LEU A 65 -4.08 9.39 1.82
C LEU A 65 -5.25 10.16 1.17
N VAL A 66 -5.76 9.62 0.07
CA VAL A 66 -6.93 10.17 -0.63
C VAL A 66 -8.23 9.60 -0.05
N THR A 67 -8.29 8.28 0.11
CA THR A 67 -9.46 7.59 0.65
C THR A 67 -9.09 6.19 1.13
N MET A 68 -9.97 5.60 1.93
CA MET A 68 -9.87 4.23 2.38
C MET A 68 -11.21 3.52 2.15
N THR A 69 -11.14 2.28 1.69
CA THR A 69 -12.34 1.46 1.45
C THR A 69 -12.10 0.04 1.93
N SER A 70 -13.17 -0.65 2.28
CA SER A 70 -13.13 -2.06 2.61
C SER A 70 -14.01 -2.85 1.64
N VAL A 71 -13.51 -4.00 1.19
CA VAL A 71 -14.14 -4.83 0.17
C VAL A 71 -14.26 -6.27 0.68
N GLY A 72 -15.39 -6.91 0.38
CA GLY A 72 -15.66 -8.30 0.74
C GLY A 72 -15.73 -8.50 2.25
N ASP A 73 -16.76 -7.95 2.90
CA ASP A 73 -17.06 -8.10 4.33
C ASP A 73 -15.89 -7.80 5.30
N GLY A 74 -15.01 -6.87 4.94
CA GLY A 74 -13.88 -6.52 5.80
C GLY A 74 -12.63 -7.36 5.56
N HIS A 75 -12.65 -8.36 4.69
CA HIS A 75 -11.48 -9.21 4.46
C HIS A 75 -10.30 -8.44 3.85
N HIS A 76 -10.60 -7.38 3.10
CA HIS A 76 -9.62 -6.56 2.41
C HIS A 76 -9.89 -5.10 2.72
N VAL A 77 -8.86 -4.39 3.13
CA VAL A 77 -8.92 -2.94 3.33
C VAL A 77 -7.88 -2.31 2.40
N TYR A 78 -8.31 -1.30 1.67
CA TYR A 78 -7.52 -0.59 0.68
C TYR A 78 -7.40 0.88 1.07
N ALA A 79 -6.19 1.41 0.99
CA ALA A 79 -5.92 2.84 1.05
C ALA A 79 -5.50 3.31 -0.35
N ALA A 80 -6.19 4.32 -0.87
CA ALA A 80 -5.77 5.02 -2.09
C ALA A 80 -4.83 6.16 -1.70
N MET A 81 -3.61 6.10 -2.20
CA MET A 81 -2.56 7.06 -1.95
C MET A 81 -2.28 7.88 -3.21
N ARG A 82 -1.94 9.16 -3.02
CA ARG A 82 -1.54 10.09 -4.08
C ARG A 82 -0.17 10.66 -3.78
N ARG A 83 0.73 10.67 -4.75
CA ARG A 83 2.03 11.34 -4.65
C ARG A 83 1.83 12.87 -4.65
N THR A 84 2.44 13.55 -3.68
CA THR A 84 2.32 15.01 -3.49
C THR A 84 3.40 15.80 -4.24
N ALA A 85 4.48 15.12 -4.69
CA ALA A 85 5.53 15.66 -5.56
C ALA A 85 5.65 14.88 -6.88
#